data_AF-A0A2S0JPX8-F1
#
_entry.id   AF-A0A2S0JPX8-F1
#
_cell.length_a   1.000
_cell.length_b   1.000
_cell.length_c   1.000
_cell.angle_alpha   90.00
_cell.angle_beta   90.00
_cell.angle_gamma   90.00
#
_symmetry.space_group_name_H-M   'P 1'
#
loop_
_entity.id
_entity.type
_entity.pdbx_description
1 polymer ?
#
loop_
_entity_poly.entity_id
_entity_poly.type
_entity_poly.pdbx_seq_one_letter_code
_entity_poly.pdbx_strand_id
1 'polypeptide(L)'
;MKSVVTRNIIFSACFIGLILLASFPGLFDFSNKIEPRIFSLSFAYFWQISMNILIFALLITWYFVDSKYGDLDIDIEPLTKAELLEREATR
;
A
#
# COMPACT_ATOMS: atom_id res chain seq x y z
N MET A 1 10.58 -17.44 -6.20
CA MET A 1 11.51 -16.40 -5.69
C MET A 1 11.70 -15.22 -6.64
N LYS A 2 12.20 -15.39 -7.89
CA LYS A 2 12.37 -14.25 -8.83
C LYS A 2 11.08 -13.47 -9.14
N SER A 3 9.95 -14.16 -9.33
CA SER A 3 8.68 -13.50 -9.66
C SER A 3 8.10 -12.69 -8.49
N VAL A 4 8.30 -13.14 -7.24
CA VAL A 4 7.88 -12.41 -6.03
C VAL A 4 8.64 -11.10 -5.90
N VAL A 5 9.96 -11.14 -6.10
CA VAL A 5 10.79 -9.93 -6.07
C VAL A 5 10.36 -8.95 -7.16
N THR A 6 10.15 -9.41 -8.41
CA THR A 6 9.66 -8.55 -9.49
C THR A 6 8.29 -7.94 -9.17
N ARG A 7 7.37 -8.73 -8.61
CA ARG A 7 6.05 -8.26 -8.18
C ARG A 7 6.20 -7.16 -7.12
N ASN A 8 6.98 -7.39 -6.07
CA ASN A 8 7.18 -6.42 -5.00
C ASN A 8 7.89 -5.14 -5.47
N ILE A 9 8.76 -5.23 -6.48
CA ILE A 9 9.34 -4.04 -7.13
C ILE A 9 8.26 -3.23 -7.86
N ILE A 10 7.36 -3.90 -8.61
CA ILE A 10 6.24 -3.23 -9.30
C ILE A 10 5.34 -2.54 -8.28
N PHE A 11 4.97 -3.23 -7.19
CA PHE A 11 4.22 -2.62 -6.08
C PHE A 11 4.90 -1.36 -5.56
N SER A 12 6.18 -1.47 -5.22
CA SER A 12 6.96 -0.40 -4.63
C SER A 12 7.04 0.79 -5.58
N ALA A 13 7.28 0.54 -6.86
CA ALA A 13 7.31 1.59 -7.88
C ALA A 13 5.95 2.29 -8.03
N CYS A 14 4.84 1.55 -8.07
CA CYS A 14 3.49 2.11 -8.13
C CYS A 14 3.16 2.92 -6.86
N PHE A 15 3.49 2.39 -5.69
CA PHE A 15 3.22 3.02 -4.40
C PHE A 15 4.03 4.31 -4.21
N ILE A 16 5.34 4.27 -4.49
CA ILE A 16 6.20 5.45 -4.49
C ILE A 16 5.70 6.49 -5.49
N GLY A 17 5.30 6.06 -6.70
CA GLY A 17 4.71 6.93 -7.71
C GLY A 17 3.48 7.67 -7.16
N LEU A 18 2.52 6.95 -6.58
CA LEU A 18 1.33 7.57 -5.98
C LEU A 18 1.66 8.51 -4.81
N ILE A 19 2.63 8.16 -3.97
CA ILE A 19 3.09 9.04 -2.89
C ILE A 19 3.70 10.33 -3.45
N LEU A 20 4.53 10.25 -4.49
CA LEU A 20 5.10 11.43 -5.12
C LEU A 20 4.02 12.31 -5.76
N LEU A 21 3.04 11.72 -6.46
CA LEU A 21 1.90 12.46 -7.02
C LEU A 21 1.03 13.12 -5.93
N ALA A 22 0.86 12.47 -4.77
CA ALA A 22 0.13 13.03 -3.64
C ALA A 22 0.91 14.15 -2.94
N SER A 23 2.23 14.00 -2.81
CA SER A 23 3.09 14.91 -2.02
C SER A 23 3.52 16.14 -2.80
N PHE A 24 3.61 16.03 -4.13
CA PHE A 24 3.99 17.11 -5.02
C PHE A 24 2.84 17.44 -5.97
N PRO A 25 1.77 18.09 -5.49
CA PRO A 25 0.78 18.67 -6.38
C PRO A 25 1.37 19.81 -7.23
N GLY A 26 2.63 20.20 -7.04
CA GLY A 26 3.32 21.31 -7.71
C GLY A 26 3.41 21.21 -9.25
N LEU A 27 3.15 20.06 -9.87
CA LEU A 27 2.90 20.01 -11.32
C LEU A 27 1.62 20.78 -11.71
N PHE A 28 0.67 20.89 -10.78
CA PHE A 28 -0.56 21.69 -10.91
C PHE A 28 -0.41 23.13 -10.42
N ASP A 29 0.66 23.47 -9.67
CA ASP A 29 0.96 24.86 -9.35
C ASP A 29 1.28 25.68 -10.61
N PHE A 30 1.70 25.03 -11.70
CA PHE A 30 1.84 25.68 -13.02
C PHE A 30 0.48 26.15 -13.61
N SER A 31 -0.65 25.66 -13.09
CA SER A 31 -2.00 26.15 -13.42
C SER A 31 -2.52 27.25 -12.48
N ASN A 32 -1.74 27.71 -11.49
CA ASN A 32 -2.14 28.73 -10.49
C ASN A 32 -2.22 30.17 -11.05
N LYS A 33 -3.07 30.42 -12.06
CA LYS A 33 -3.66 31.76 -12.26
C LYS A 33 -5.13 31.83 -11.85
N ILE A 34 -5.80 30.70 -11.72
CA ILE A 34 -7.19 30.57 -11.26
C ILE A 34 -7.21 29.29 -10.44
N GLU A 35 -7.50 29.35 -9.14
CA GLU A 35 -7.72 28.13 -8.35
C GLU A 35 -8.82 27.30 -9.02
N PRO A 36 -8.49 26.16 -9.67
CA PRO A 36 -9.51 25.36 -10.29
C PRO A 36 -10.37 24.76 -9.18
N ARG A 37 -11.69 24.94 -9.30
CA ARG A 37 -12.64 24.28 -8.40
C ARG A 37 -13.29 23.13 -9.14
N ILE A 38 -13.32 21.97 -8.49
CA ILE A 38 -14.00 20.77 -9.00
C ILE A 38 -15.07 20.42 -7.97
N PHE A 39 -16.34 20.31 -8.40
CA PHE A 39 -17.49 20.08 -7.50
C PHE A 39 -17.53 21.04 -6.29
N SER A 40 -17.20 22.31 -6.51
CA SER A 40 -17.10 23.35 -5.47
C SER A 40 -15.98 23.16 -4.43
N LEU A 41 -15.16 22.10 -4.55
CA LEU A 41 -13.95 21.92 -3.75
C LEU A 41 -12.75 22.56 -4.42
N SER A 42 -11.81 23.06 -3.61
CA SER A 42 -10.47 23.40 -4.11
C SER A 42 -9.83 22.16 -4.73
N PHE A 43 -9.18 22.33 -5.88
CA PHE A 43 -8.47 21.26 -6.58
C PHE A 43 -7.54 20.48 -5.65
N ALA A 44 -6.85 21.13 -4.72
CA ALA A 44 -5.95 20.48 -3.77
C ALA A 44 -6.67 19.40 -2.93
N TYR A 45 -7.87 19.71 -2.42
CA TYR A 45 -8.66 18.74 -1.65
C TYR A 45 -9.17 17.61 -2.52
N PHE A 46 -9.69 17.93 -3.71
CA PHE A 46 -10.15 16.92 -4.66
C PHE A 46 -9.02 15.97 -5.07
N TRP A 47 -7.84 16.52 -5.37
CA TRP A 47 -6.64 15.77 -5.73
C TRP A 47 -6.22 14.84 -4.60
N GLN A 48 -6.12 15.36 -3.38
CA GLN A 48 -5.70 14.57 -2.24
C GLN A 48 -6.67 13.42 -1.93
N ILE A 49 -7.98 13.66 -2.02
CA ILE A 49 -8.99 12.60 -1.88
C ILE A 49 -8.83 11.55 -2.98
N SER A 50 -8.65 11.98 -4.23
CA SER A 50 -8.46 11.07 -5.36
C SER A 50 -7.21 10.20 -5.20
N MET A 51 -6.08 10.78 -4.76
CA MET A 51 -4.86 10.03 -4.49
C MET A 51 -5.04 9.01 -3.36
N ASN A 52 -5.75 9.38 -2.29
CA ASN A 52 -6.05 8.43 -1.20
C ASN A 52 -6.91 7.25 -1.69
N ILE A 53 -7.92 7.51 -2.54
CA ILE A 53 -8.74 6.45 -3.14
C ILE A 53 -7.87 5.52 -4.01
N LEU A 54 -6.96 6.07 -4.82
CA LEU A 54 -6.06 5.28 -5.66
C LEU A 54 -5.08 4.43 -4.85
N ILE A 55 -4.50 4.99 -3.79
CA ILE A 55 -3.62 4.25 -2.88
C ILE A 55 -4.39 3.11 -2.21
N PHE A 56 -5.60 3.38 -1.73
CA PHE A 56 -6.43 2.36 -1.11
C PHE A 56 -6.81 1.24 -2.09
N ALA A 57 -7.19 1.59 -3.32
CA ALA A 57 -7.48 0.63 -4.38
C ALA A 57 -6.24 -0.20 -4.76
N LEU A 58 -5.05 0.42 -4.80
CA LEU A 58 -3.78 -0.28 -5.03
C LEU A 58 -3.54 -1.32 -3.93
N LEU A 59 -3.69 -0.95 -2.66
CA LEU A 59 -3.49 -1.85 -1.51
C LEU A 59 -4.47 -3.03 -1.53
N ILE A 60 -5.76 -2.78 -1.79
CA ILE A 60 -6.77 -3.84 -1.91
C ILE A 60 -6.43 -4.78 -3.05
N THR A 61 -6.11 -4.23 -4.22
CA THR A 61 -5.76 -5.02 -5.40
C THR A 61 -4.55 -5.90 -5.09
N TRP A 62 -3.55 -5.32 -4.41
CA TRP A 62 -2.33 -6.03 -4.05
C TRP A 62 -2.57 -7.15 -3.05
N TYR A 63 -3.42 -6.91 -2.05
CA TYR A 63 -3.83 -7.94 -1.10
C TYR A 63 -4.45 -9.16 -1.82
N PHE A 64 -5.35 -8.94 -2.79
CA PHE A 64 -5.92 -10.05 -3.57
C PHE A 64 -4.90 -10.77 -4.44
N VAL A 65 -3.94 -10.02 -5.00
CA VAL A 65 -2.83 -10.59 -5.76
C VAL A 65 -2.00 -11.50 -4.86
N ASP A 66 -1.52 -11.00 -3.71
CA ASP A 66 -0.69 -11.80 -2.79
C ASP A 66 -1.45 -12.99 -2.20
N SER A 67 -2.74 -12.83 -1.91
CA SER A 67 -3.62 -13.94 -1.50
C SER A 67 -3.70 -15.04 -2.56
N LYS A 68 -3.80 -14.69 -3.84
CA LYS A 68 -3.84 -15.68 -4.93
C LYS A 68 -2.52 -16.41 -5.13
N TYR A 69 -1.39 -15.75 -4.83
CA TYR A 69 -0.06 -16.34 -4.99
C TYR A 69 0.42 -17.14 -3.77
N GLY A 70 -0.35 -17.18 -2.68
CA GLY A 70 0.02 -17.88 -1.45
C GLY A 70 1.12 -17.18 -0.66
N ASP A 71 1.41 -15.91 -0.96
CA ASP A 71 2.42 -15.12 -0.24
C ASP A 71 1.96 -14.70 1.17
N LEU A 72 0.65 -14.81 1.44
CA LEU A 72 0.05 -14.52 2.75
C LEU A 72 -0.01 -15.76 3.67
N ASP A 73 0.36 -16.95 3.18
CA ASP A 73 0.36 -18.15 3.99
C ASP A 73 1.56 -18.12 4.93
N ILE A 74 1.31 -17.74 6.18
CA ILE A 74 2.28 -17.87 7.27
C ILE A 74 2.25 -19.33 7.68
N ASP A 75 3.29 -20.08 7.33
CA ASP A 75 3.52 -21.42 7.88
C ASP A 75 3.73 -21.27 9.40
N ILE A 76 2.67 -21.49 10.17
CA ILE A 76 2.77 -21.60 11.62
C ILE A 76 3.37 -22.96 11.90
N GLU A 77 4.69 -23.02 12.11
CA GLU A 77 5.32 -24.20 12.68
C GLU A 77 4.66 -24.48 14.04
N PRO A 78 4.00 -25.63 14.23
CA PRO A 78 3.44 -25.96 15.52
C PRO A 78 4.59 -26.11 16.51
N LEU A 79 4.54 -25.34 17.60
CA LEU A 79 5.54 -25.38 18.66
C LEU A 79 5.72 -26.84 19.11
N THR A 80 6.96 -27.30 19.17
CA THR A 80 7.25 -28.69 19.51
C THR A 80 6.76 -28.95 20.94
N LYS A 81 6.25 -30.15 21.25
CA LYS A 81 5.78 -30.48 22.61
C LYS A 81 6.81 -30.18 23.70
N ALA A 82 8.10 -30.29 23.39
CA ALA A 82 9.20 -29.94 24.28
C ALA A 82 9.26 -28.43 24.60
N GLU A 83 9.11 -27.57 23.59
CA GLU A 83 9.15 -26.11 23.73
C GLU A 83 7.91 -25.56 24.44
N LEU A 84 6.76 -26.23 24.30
CA LEU A 84 5.54 -25.93 25.07
C LEU A 84 5.76 -26.21 26.57
N LEU A 85 6.36 -27.34 26.91
CA LEU A 85 6.66 -27.71 28.30
C LEU A 85 7.67 -26.75 28.95
N GLU A 86 8.68 -26.29 28.22
CA GLU A 86 9.65 -25.31 28.73
C GLU A 86 8.98 -23.94 29.00
N ARG A 87 8.07 -23.50 28.13
CA ARG A 87 7.29 -22.27 28.35
C ARG A 87 6.34 -22.36 29.54
N GLU A 88 5.71 -23.50 29.75
CA GLU A 88 4.85 -23.74 30.91
C GLU A 88 5.66 -23.85 32.22
N ALA A 89 6.88 -24.38 32.17
CA ALA A 89 7.77 -24.48 33.33
C ALA A 89 8.40 -23.12 33.76
N THR A 90 8.43 -22.14 32.86
CA THR A 90 9.01 -20.81 33.11
C THR A 90 7.95 -19.77 33.52
N ARG A 91 6.68 -20.17 33.64
CA ARG A 91 5.54 -19.31 34.02
C ARG A 91 5.10 -19.58 35.46
#